data_AF-A0A7W1KYJ1-F1
#
_entry.id   AF-A0A7W1KYJ1-F1
#
_cell.length_a   1.000
_cell.length_b   1.000
_cell.length_c   1.000
_cell.angle_alpha   90.00
_cell.angle_beta   90.00
_cell.angle_gamma   90.00
#
_symmetry.space_group_name_H-M   'P 1'
#
loop_
_entity.id
_entity.type
_entity.pdbx_description
1 polymer ?
#
loop_
_entity_poly.entity_id
_entity_poly.type
_entity_poly.pdbx_seq_one_letter_code
_entity_poly.pdbx_strand_id
1 'polypeptide(L)'
;MNQSPRSKRSILLLALAALFFLLALAPHHPAAQQQQRGRNRTAQRRPATENKDAEKARRAEAIALLRETAERARSFDDLFYRARIQALAADALWSYDEEHARSIFRRAWEAARASDKAEQEEVVGTTITEARDEVLLKAAARDTRLAEVFLKDLLDADKAEEESAAQAQRARPTPWRGLDAADAERLEIAYDLLKNNESNSAAQMASPLVNRGVSADFIA
;
A
#
# COMPACT_ATOMS: atom_id res chain seq x y z
N MET A 1 -38.47 -16.08 39.02
CA MET A 1 -38.65 -16.41 37.58
C MET A 1 -38.11 -15.26 36.75
N ASN A 2 -36.97 -15.49 36.08
CA ASN A 2 -36.64 -15.04 34.72
C ASN A 2 -35.13 -15.24 34.52
N GLN A 3 -34.78 -16.41 33.98
CA GLN A 3 -33.44 -16.69 33.48
C GLN A 3 -33.34 -16.15 32.04
N SER A 4 -32.29 -15.39 31.74
CA SER A 4 -31.90 -15.00 30.38
C SER A 4 -30.58 -15.65 29.98
N PRO A 5 -30.40 -16.05 28.70
CA PRO A 5 -29.41 -17.04 28.29
C PRO A 5 -28.21 -16.36 27.60
N ARG A 6 -27.08 -16.24 28.30
CA ARG A 6 -25.82 -15.72 27.71
C ARG A 6 -24.62 -16.68 27.82
N SER A 7 -24.84 -17.95 28.16
CA SER A 7 -23.76 -18.94 28.37
C SER A 7 -23.52 -19.92 27.21
N LYS A 8 -23.90 -19.60 25.97
CA LYS A 8 -23.74 -20.51 24.81
C LYS A 8 -22.76 -20.03 23.74
N ARG A 9 -22.26 -18.79 23.80
CA ARG A 9 -21.31 -18.26 22.80
C ARG A 9 -19.83 -18.48 23.17
N SER A 10 -19.52 -18.67 24.45
CA SER A 10 -18.15 -18.91 24.91
C SER A 10 -17.69 -20.38 24.81
N ILE A 11 -18.60 -21.32 24.54
CA ILE A 11 -18.29 -22.76 24.40
C ILE A 11 -18.02 -23.12 22.93
N LEU A 12 -18.44 -22.29 21.97
CA LEU A 12 -18.23 -22.51 20.54
C LEU A 12 -16.85 -22.01 20.04
N LEU A 13 -16.17 -21.16 20.81
CA LEU A 13 -14.80 -20.69 20.49
C LEU A 13 -13.68 -21.58 21.06
N LEU A 14 -14.01 -22.54 21.94
CA LEU A 14 -13.05 -23.51 22.50
C LEU A 14 -13.01 -24.85 21.75
N ALA A 15 -13.91 -25.07 20.78
CA ALA A 15 -13.99 -26.32 20.02
C ALA A 15 -13.27 -26.29 18.66
N LEU A 16 -12.89 -25.11 18.13
CA LEU A 16 -12.15 -25.02 16.87
C LEU A 16 -10.62 -24.99 17.05
N ALA A 17 -10.13 -24.63 18.25
CA ALA A 17 -8.71 -24.66 18.60
C ALA A 17 -8.19 -26.07 18.96
N ALA A 18 -9.08 -27.06 19.13
CA ALA A 18 -8.72 -28.45 19.45
C ALA A 18 -8.59 -29.36 18.21
N LEU A 19 -8.94 -28.89 17.01
CA LEU A 19 -8.82 -29.68 15.77
C LEU A 19 -7.50 -29.44 15.01
N PHE A 20 -6.70 -28.44 15.43
CA PHE A 20 -5.38 -28.18 14.85
C PHE A 20 -4.20 -28.77 15.67
N PHE A 21 -4.47 -29.41 16.80
CA PHE A 21 -3.44 -29.97 17.70
C PHE A 21 -3.34 -31.51 17.68
N LEU A 22 -4.09 -32.20 16.80
CA LEU A 22 -4.14 -33.68 16.73
C LEU A 22 -3.62 -34.27 15.41
N LEU A 23 -2.84 -33.51 14.62
CA LEU A 23 -2.19 -34.01 13.39
C LEU A 23 -0.65 -33.88 13.38
N ALA A 24 -0.01 -33.75 14.55
CA ALA A 24 1.45 -33.60 14.65
C ALA A 24 2.14 -34.65 15.55
N LEU A 25 1.52 -35.82 15.78
CA LEU A 25 2.19 -36.98 16.39
C LEU A 25 2.18 -38.16 15.41
N ALA A 26 3.20 -38.23 14.56
CA ALA A 26 3.60 -39.47 13.91
C ALA A 26 5.01 -39.84 14.40
N PRO A 27 5.20 -41.03 15.00
CA PRO A 27 6.51 -41.52 15.39
C PRO A 27 7.27 -42.00 14.15
N HIS A 28 8.54 -41.63 14.00
CA HIS A 28 9.42 -42.22 12.99
C HIS A 28 10.51 -43.05 13.67
N HIS A 29 10.44 -44.36 13.42
CA HIS A 29 11.38 -45.39 13.84
C HIS A 29 12.78 -45.13 13.29
N PRO A 30 13.84 -45.34 14.08
CA PRO A 30 15.17 -45.58 13.55
C PRO A 30 15.37 -47.10 13.37
N ALA A 31 15.86 -47.52 12.20
CA ALA A 31 16.99 -48.45 12.02
C ALA A 31 16.96 -49.25 10.72
N ALA A 32 18.19 -49.47 10.23
CA ALA A 32 18.67 -50.54 9.35
C ALA A 32 18.58 -50.34 7.82
N GLN A 33 19.75 -49.97 7.28
CA GLN A 33 20.50 -50.61 6.18
C GLN A 33 19.73 -51.08 4.92
N GLN A 34 20.22 -50.66 3.75
CA GLN A 34 21.11 -51.50 2.92
C GLN A 34 21.13 -50.98 1.45
N GLN A 35 22.25 -50.36 1.08
CA GLN A 35 23.01 -50.73 -0.12
C GLN A 35 22.27 -50.76 -1.47
N GLN A 36 22.26 -49.63 -2.18
CA GLN A 36 22.46 -49.63 -3.64
C GLN A 36 23.44 -48.53 -4.03
N ARG A 37 24.73 -48.88 -4.00
CA ARG A 37 25.72 -48.29 -4.90
C ARG A 37 25.33 -48.66 -6.32
N GLY A 38 25.28 -47.65 -7.18
CA GLY A 38 25.46 -47.81 -8.63
C GLY A 38 24.18 -47.99 -9.44
N ARG A 39 23.54 -46.87 -9.80
CA ARG A 39 22.92 -46.78 -11.12
C ARG A 39 22.97 -45.34 -11.63
N ASN A 40 23.92 -45.13 -12.53
CA ASN A 40 23.88 -44.26 -13.69
C ASN A 40 23.50 -42.78 -13.48
N ARG A 41 24.54 -41.95 -13.61
CA ARG A 41 24.55 -40.73 -14.41
C ARG A 41 23.45 -40.73 -15.49
N THR A 42 22.36 -40.05 -15.20
CA THR A 42 21.79 -39.04 -16.08
C THR A 42 21.24 -37.97 -15.15
N ALA A 43 22.13 -37.08 -14.70
CA ALA A 43 21.72 -35.73 -14.36
C ALA A 43 21.19 -35.15 -15.67
N GLN A 44 19.89 -35.36 -15.90
CA GLN A 44 19.15 -34.78 -16.99
C GLN A 44 19.18 -33.28 -16.73
N ARG A 45 20.20 -32.62 -17.31
CA ARG A 45 20.19 -31.18 -17.54
C ARG A 45 18.92 -30.93 -18.33
N ARG A 46 17.83 -30.61 -17.65
CA ARG A 46 16.69 -29.97 -18.28
C ARG A 46 17.27 -28.79 -19.06
N PRO A 47 16.98 -28.66 -20.36
CA PRO A 47 17.55 -27.60 -21.15
C PRO A 47 17.20 -26.27 -20.48
N ALA A 48 18.16 -25.37 -20.36
CA ALA A 48 17.99 -24.09 -19.65
C ALA A 48 16.81 -23.24 -20.20
N THR A 49 16.31 -23.58 -21.38
CA THR A 49 15.11 -23.02 -22.01
C THR A 49 13.82 -23.43 -21.29
N GLU A 50 13.68 -24.69 -20.87
CA GLU A 50 12.46 -25.20 -20.21
C GLU A 50 12.22 -24.55 -18.84
N ASN A 51 13.30 -24.22 -18.11
CA ASN A 51 13.21 -23.45 -16.86
C ASN A 51 12.83 -21.98 -17.12
N LYS A 52 13.36 -21.34 -18.18
CA LYS A 52 13.03 -19.95 -18.51
C LYS A 52 11.57 -19.80 -18.94
N ASP A 53 11.03 -20.75 -19.69
CA ASP A 53 9.65 -20.71 -20.13
C ASP A 53 8.68 -20.95 -18.96
N ALA A 54 9.03 -21.86 -18.04
CA ALA A 54 8.27 -22.05 -16.80
C ALA A 54 8.29 -20.79 -15.89
N GLU A 55 9.43 -20.10 -15.78
CA GLU A 55 9.53 -18.84 -15.01
C GLU A 55 8.70 -17.71 -15.64
N LYS A 56 8.72 -17.59 -16.98
CA LYS A 56 7.88 -16.63 -17.70
C LYS A 56 6.40 -16.90 -17.48
N ALA A 57 5.97 -18.16 -17.55
CA ALA A 57 4.58 -18.55 -17.31
C ALA A 57 4.13 -18.16 -15.88
N ARG A 58 4.94 -18.48 -14.87
CA ARG A 58 4.68 -18.11 -13.47
C ARG A 58 4.60 -16.59 -13.28
N ARG A 59 5.47 -15.82 -13.95
CA ARG A 59 5.43 -14.36 -13.88
C ARG A 59 4.16 -13.81 -14.52
N ALA A 60 3.77 -14.33 -15.70
CA ALA A 60 2.55 -13.92 -16.36
C ALA A 60 1.31 -14.20 -15.50
N GLU A 61 1.28 -15.35 -14.83
CA GLU A 61 0.23 -15.70 -13.87
C GLU A 61 0.19 -14.73 -12.67
N ALA A 62 1.34 -14.42 -12.07
CA ALA A 62 1.41 -13.46 -10.96
C ALA A 62 0.92 -12.05 -11.37
N ILE A 63 1.29 -11.59 -12.56
CA ILE A 63 0.82 -10.30 -13.12
C ILE A 63 -0.71 -10.33 -13.30
N ALA A 64 -1.26 -11.42 -13.84
CA ALA A 64 -2.69 -11.57 -13.99
C ALA A 64 -3.41 -11.54 -12.63
N LEU A 65 -2.86 -12.20 -11.62
CA LEU A 65 -3.41 -12.21 -10.26
C LEU A 65 -3.39 -10.82 -9.62
N LEU A 66 -2.32 -10.03 -9.82
CA LEU A 66 -2.25 -8.66 -9.32
C LEU A 66 -3.32 -7.77 -9.96
N ARG A 67 -3.51 -7.87 -11.28
CA ARG A 67 -4.56 -7.13 -11.99
C ARG A 67 -5.95 -7.54 -11.50
N GLU A 68 -6.19 -8.84 -11.33
CA GLU A 68 -7.45 -9.34 -10.81
C GLU A 68 -7.70 -8.85 -9.37
N THR A 69 -6.66 -8.84 -8.52
CA THR A 69 -6.76 -8.33 -7.15
C THR A 69 -7.16 -6.85 -7.14
N ALA A 70 -6.52 -6.02 -7.98
CA ALA A 70 -6.88 -4.61 -8.12
C ALA A 70 -8.32 -4.40 -8.60
N GLU A 71 -8.82 -5.31 -9.45
CA GLU A 71 -10.18 -5.25 -9.97
C GLU A 71 -11.22 -5.70 -8.93
N ARG A 72 -10.95 -6.80 -8.21
CA ARG A 72 -11.80 -7.27 -7.10
C ARG A 72 -11.88 -6.25 -5.96
N ALA A 73 -10.79 -5.55 -5.66
CA ALA A 73 -10.79 -4.51 -4.63
C ALA A 73 -11.85 -3.42 -4.88
N ARG A 74 -12.26 -3.18 -6.13
CA ARG A 74 -13.30 -2.20 -6.48
C ARG A 74 -14.66 -2.51 -5.86
N SER A 75 -14.93 -3.78 -5.55
CA SER A 75 -16.19 -4.21 -4.95
C SER A 75 -16.19 -4.11 -3.43
N PHE A 76 -15.12 -3.61 -2.80
CA PHE A 76 -15.10 -3.43 -1.35
C PHE A 76 -15.95 -2.23 -0.97
N ASP A 77 -16.88 -2.39 -0.04
CA ASP A 77 -17.73 -1.31 0.45
C ASP A 77 -16.91 -0.26 1.21
N ASP A 78 -15.90 -0.74 1.95
CA ASP A 78 -14.92 0.11 2.63
C ASP A 78 -13.96 0.75 1.61
N LEU A 79 -14.10 2.07 1.47
CA LEU A 79 -13.35 2.88 0.50
C LEU A 79 -11.87 3.00 0.87
N PHE A 80 -11.55 3.00 2.17
CA PHE A 80 -10.17 3.02 2.66
C PHE A 80 -9.45 1.73 2.23
N TYR A 81 -10.04 0.56 2.49
CA TYR A 81 -9.44 -0.71 2.07
C TYR A 81 -9.40 -0.85 0.55
N ARG A 82 -10.42 -0.36 -0.16
CA ARG A 82 -10.43 -0.32 -1.63
C ARG A 82 -9.21 0.44 -2.16
N ALA A 83 -8.98 1.67 -1.69
CA ALA A 83 -7.85 2.50 -2.10
C ALA A 83 -6.51 1.82 -1.78
N ARG A 84 -6.37 1.31 -0.56
CA ARG A 84 -5.14 0.66 -0.08
C ARG A 84 -4.75 -0.56 -0.91
N ILE A 85 -5.68 -1.48 -1.14
CA ILE A 85 -5.39 -2.70 -1.92
C ILE A 85 -5.09 -2.37 -3.37
N GLN A 86 -5.78 -1.40 -3.96
CA GLN A 86 -5.47 -0.93 -5.32
C GLN A 86 -4.07 -0.33 -5.41
N ALA A 87 -3.68 0.52 -4.44
CA ALA A 87 -2.34 1.11 -4.41
C ALA A 87 -1.23 0.06 -4.26
N LEU A 88 -1.44 -0.94 -3.40
CA LEU A 88 -0.50 -2.07 -3.24
C LEU A 88 -0.36 -2.90 -4.52
N ALA A 89 -1.49 -3.20 -5.18
CA ALA A 89 -1.46 -3.93 -6.43
C ALA A 89 -0.78 -3.14 -7.56
N ALA A 90 -1.01 -1.82 -7.63
CA ALA A 90 -0.34 -0.92 -8.57
C ALA A 90 1.16 -0.86 -8.34
N ASP A 91 1.60 -0.69 -7.09
CA ASP A 91 3.00 -0.65 -6.70
C ASP A 91 3.74 -1.94 -7.10
N ALA A 92 3.15 -3.11 -6.83
CA ALA A 92 3.71 -4.40 -7.21
C ALA A 92 3.72 -4.62 -8.74
N LEU A 93 2.75 -4.05 -9.47
CA LEU A 93 2.64 -4.18 -10.92
C LEU A 93 3.60 -3.27 -11.68
N TRP A 94 4.09 -2.19 -11.04
CA TRP A 94 4.83 -1.11 -11.70
C TRP A 94 5.98 -1.59 -12.58
N SER A 95 6.83 -2.48 -12.07
CA SER A 95 8.02 -2.98 -12.79
C SER A 95 7.70 -3.87 -14.00
N TYR A 96 6.44 -4.22 -14.21
CA TYR A 96 6.00 -5.14 -15.27
C TYR A 96 5.04 -4.48 -16.26
N ASP A 97 4.17 -3.59 -15.77
CA ASP A 97 3.20 -2.86 -16.60
C ASP A 97 2.88 -1.51 -15.97
N GLU A 98 3.69 -0.52 -16.31
CA GLU A 98 3.53 0.84 -15.78
C GLU A 98 2.20 1.48 -16.19
N GLU A 99 1.70 1.21 -17.40
CA GLU A 99 0.48 1.84 -17.89
C GLU A 99 -0.73 1.39 -17.08
N HIS A 100 -0.87 0.08 -16.85
CA HIS A 100 -1.92 -0.44 -15.98
C HIS A 100 -1.71 0.02 -14.53
N ALA A 101 -0.48 0.01 -14.02
CA ALA A 101 -0.20 0.47 -12.66
C ALA A 101 -0.61 1.94 -12.47
N ARG A 102 -0.30 2.84 -13.41
CA ARG A 102 -0.77 4.25 -13.40
C ARG A 102 -2.30 4.34 -13.38
N SER A 103 -2.98 3.53 -14.18
CA SER A 103 -4.45 3.48 -14.19
C SER A 103 -5.02 3.03 -12.84
N ILE A 104 -4.41 2.00 -12.23
CA ILE A 104 -4.82 1.52 -10.89
C ILE A 104 -4.55 2.60 -9.83
N PHE A 105 -3.39 3.27 -9.85
CA PHE A 105 -3.10 4.37 -8.92
C PHE A 105 -4.12 5.50 -9.00
N ARG A 106 -4.55 5.91 -10.21
CA ARG A 106 -5.61 6.92 -10.35
C ARG A 106 -6.92 6.45 -9.72
N ARG A 107 -7.32 5.19 -9.93
CA ARG A 107 -8.52 4.64 -9.29
C ARG A 107 -8.39 4.56 -7.77
N ALA A 108 -7.22 4.19 -7.26
CA ALA A 108 -6.92 4.16 -5.83
C ALA A 108 -7.03 5.57 -5.22
N TRP A 109 -6.53 6.59 -5.91
CA TRP A 109 -6.64 7.99 -5.51
C TRP A 109 -8.10 8.44 -5.42
N GLU A 110 -8.91 8.14 -6.44
CA GLU A 110 -10.35 8.43 -6.43
C GLU A 110 -11.08 7.75 -5.26
N ALA A 111 -10.75 6.50 -4.96
CA ALA A 111 -11.31 5.78 -3.82
C ALA A 111 -10.88 6.41 -2.48
N ALA A 112 -9.62 6.83 -2.36
CA ALA A 112 -9.11 7.51 -1.17
C ALA A 112 -9.85 8.83 -0.93
N ARG A 113 -10.00 9.67 -1.96
CA ARG A 113 -10.77 10.92 -1.86
C ARG A 113 -12.21 10.69 -1.39
N ALA A 114 -12.86 9.66 -1.95
CA ALA A 114 -14.21 9.31 -1.57
C ALA A 114 -14.29 8.81 -0.12
N SER A 115 -13.25 8.11 0.36
CA SER A 115 -13.13 7.66 1.75
C SER A 115 -13.08 8.85 2.71
N ASP A 116 -12.15 9.79 2.48
CA ASP A 116 -11.99 10.97 3.32
C ASP A 116 -13.30 11.79 3.40
N LYS A 117 -14.00 11.94 2.28
CA LYS A 117 -15.28 12.63 2.25
C LYS A 117 -16.34 11.92 3.08
N ALA A 118 -16.43 10.59 2.98
CA ALA A 118 -17.40 9.81 3.75
C ALA A 118 -17.11 9.90 5.27
N GLU A 119 -15.83 9.89 5.66
CA GLU A 119 -15.43 10.00 7.06
C GLU A 119 -15.63 11.41 7.63
N GLN A 120 -15.44 12.47 6.83
CA GLN A 120 -15.77 13.84 7.23
C GLN A 120 -17.27 14.03 7.53
N GLU A 121 -18.15 13.32 6.81
CA GLU A 121 -19.60 13.35 7.05
C GLU A 121 -20.00 12.61 8.34
N GLU A 122 -19.25 11.58 8.75
CA GLU A 122 -19.52 10.79 9.95
C GLU A 122 -18.84 11.31 11.23
N VAL A 123 -17.63 11.83 11.13
CA VAL A 123 -16.81 12.27 12.27
C VAL A 123 -16.46 13.74 12.12
N VAL A 124 -17.21 14.59 12.83
CA VAL A 124 -16.93 16.03 12.90
C VAL A 124 -15.57 16.25 13.59
N GLY A 125 -14.53 16.51 12.80
CA GLY A 125 -13.28 17.09 13.29
C GLY A 125 -12.06 16.17 13.32
N THR A 126 -12.00 15.09 12.54
CA THR A 126 -10.74 14.38 12.27
C THR A 126 -10.57 14.18 10.77
N THR A 127 -9.61 14.88 10.17
CA THR A 127 -9.20 14.67 8.77
C THR A 127 -8.35 13.41 8.73
N ILE A 128 -9.00 12.27 8.55
CA ILE A 128 -8.31 11.02 8.27
C ILE A 128 -7.90 11.10 6.79
N THR A 129 -6.69 11.57 6.51
CA THR A 129 -6.08 11.61 5.16
C THR A 129 -5.28 10.35 4.85
N GLU A 130 -5.31 9.37 5.74
CA GLU A 130 -4.41 8.22 5.73
C GLU A 130 -4.44 7.44 4.40
N ALA A 131 -5.61 7.31 3.77
CA ALA A 131 -5.74 6.65 2.47
C ALA A 131 -5.07 7.45 1.35
N ARG A 132 -5.26 8.77 1.31
CA ARG A 132 -4.64 9.64 0.29
C ARG A 132 -3.13 9.64 0.46
N ASP A 133 -2.64 9.78 1.69
CA ASP A 133 -1.22 9.83 1.99
C ASP A 133 -0.52 8.52 1.58
N GLU A 134 -1.13 7.37 1.85
CA GLU A 134 -0.59 6.06 1.42
C GLU A 134 -0.53 5.93 -0.10
N VAL A 135 -1.59 6.34 -0.82
CA VAL A 135 -1.62 6.30 -2.29
C VAL A 135 -0.57 7.25 -2.89
N LEU A 136 -0.50 8.47 -2.36
CA LEU A 136 0.43 9.51 -2.81
C LEU A 136 1.88 9.05 -2.63
N LEU A 137 2.21 8.52 -1.46
CA LEU A 137 3.56 8.03 -1.17
C LEU A 137 3.99 6.90 -2.12
N LYS A 138 3.10 5.93 -2.37
CA LYS A 138 3.36 4.83 -3.31
C LYS A 138 3.48 5.32 -4.75
N ALA A 139 2.63 6.25 -5.17
CA ALA A 139 2.73 6.87 -6.48
C ALA A 139 4.04 7.65 -6.61
N ALA A 140 4.44 8.42 -5.60
CA ALA A 140 5.68 9.22 -5.59
C ALA A 140 6.93 8.35 -5.68
N ALA A 141 6.92 7.17 -5.04
CA ALA A 141 8.02 6.21 -5.16
C ALA A 141 8.22 5.71 -6.61
N ARG A 142 7.16 5.70 -7.43
CA ARG A 142 7.16 5.08 -8.77
C ARG A 142 7.12 6.07 -9.93
N ASP A 143 6.33 7.13 -9.81
CA ASP A 143 6.10 8.16 -10.81
C ASP A 143 5.84 9.50 -10.15
N THR A 144 6.93 10.26 -10.00
CA THR A 144 6.92 11.62 -9.47
C THR A 144 5.91 12.51 -10.20
N ARG A 145 5.74 12.37 -11.53
CA ARG A 145 4.79 13.21 -12.27
C ARG A 145 3.34 12.89 -11.93
N LEU A 146 3.02 11.62 -11.69
CA LEU A 146 1.70 11.24 -11.21
C LEU A 146 1.47 11.75 -9.79
N ALA A 147 2.48 11.65 -8.93
CA ALA A 147 2.41 12.19 -7.57
C ALA A 147 2.21 13.71 -7.54
N GLU A 148 2.82 14.47 -8.46
CA GLU A 148 2.54 15.91 -8.61
C GLU A 148 1.07 16.21 -8.87
N VAL A 149 0.43 15.39 -9.72
CA VAL A 149 -1.01 15.56 -10.03
C VAL A 149 -1.84 15.33 -8.78
N PHE A 150 -1.55 14.27 -8.02
CA PHE A 150 -2.24 13.95 -6.77
C PHE A 150 -1.98 15.00 -5.68
N LEU A 151 -0.74 15.46 -5.54
CA LEU A 151 -0.37 16.52 -4.59
C LEU A 151 -1.10 17.82 -4.90
N LYS A 152 -1.14 18.22 -6.18
CA LYS A 152 -1.89 19.40 -6.58
C LYS A 152 -3.38 19.27 -6.23
N ASP A 153 -3.97 18.11 -6.54
CA ASP A 153 -5.38 17.82 -6.26
C ASP A 153 -5.68 17.83 -4.75
N LEU A 154 -4.77 17.32 -3.91
CA LEU A 154 -4.83 17.40 -2.45
C LEU A 154 -4.86 18.85 -1.97
N LEU A 155 -3.93 19.68 -2.45
CA LEU A 155 -3.83 21.09 -2.07
C LEU A 155 -5.02 21.93 -2.55
N ASP A 156 -5.56 21.63 -3.73
CA ASP A 156 -6.74 22.30 -4.26
C ASP A 156 -8.00 21.93 -3.44
N ALA A 157 -8.09 20.67 -2.97
CA ALA A 157 -9.15 20.23 -2.06
C ALA A 157 -9.06 20.92 -0.69
N ASP A 158 -7.87 20.98 -0.09
CA ASP A 158 -7.66 21.62 1.21
C ASP A 158 -8.00 23.11 1.17
N LYS A 159 -7.64 23.83 0.09
CA LYS A 159 -8.03 25.23 -0.10
C LYS A 159 -9.54 25.42 -0.20
N ALA A 160 -10.23 24.54 -0.94
CA ALA A 160 -11.69 24.60 -1.06
C ALA A 160 -12.38 24.32 0.29
N GLU A 161 -11.81 23.42 1.10
CA GLU A 161 -12.24 23.19 2.49
C GLU A 161 -11.98 24.42 3.38
N GLU A 162 -10.80 25.05 3.29
CA GLU A 162 -10.48 26.27 4.07
C GLU A 162 -11.37 27.46 3.71
N GLU A 163 -11.66 27.67 2.42
CA GLU A 163 -12.55 28.72 1.94
C GLU A 163 -14.00 28.50 2.41
N SER A 164 -14.44 27.24 2.46
CA SER A 164 -15.75 26.89 3.01
C SER A 164 -15.78 26.86 4.55
N ALA A 165 -14.62 26.69 5.19
CA ALA A 165 -14.44 26.58 6.64
C ALA A 165 -13.77 27.81 7.28
N ALA A 166 -13.93 29.02 6.73
CA ALA A 166 -13.47 30.30 7.30
C ALA A 166 -14.01 30.62 8.74
N GLN A 167 -14.56 29.63 9.45
CA GLN A 167 -14.96 29.66 10.86
C GLN A 167 -14.31 28.58 11.75
N ALA A 168 -13.45 27.68 11.23
CA ALA A 168 -12.79 26.68 12.08
C ALA A 168 -11.30 26.55 11.73
N GLN A 169 -10.48 27.38 12.39
CA GLN A 169 -9.02 27.36 12.30
C GLN A 169 -8.45 25.99 12.70
N ARG A 170 -7.93 25.25 11.71
CA ARG A 170 -6.93 24.20 11.90
C ARG A 170 -5.96 24.16 10.72
N ALA A 171 -5.02 25.11 10.69
CA ALA A 171 -3.79 24.90 9.94
C ALA A 171 -3.03 23.75 10.61
N ARG A 172 -2.68 22.70 9.84
CA ARG A 172 -1.80 21.62 10.33
C ARG A 172 -0.48 22.25 10.79
N PRO A 173 0.00 21.96 12.02
CA PRO A 173 1.31 22.43 12.43
C PRO A 173 2.38 21.64 11.68
N THR A 174 2.84 22.17 10.54
CA THR A 174 4.00 21.60 9.83
C THR A 174 5.30 21.97 10.57
N PRO A 175 6.27 21.05 10.64
CA PRO A 175 7.60 21.35 11.19
C PRO A 175 8.36 22.39 10.34
N TRP A 176 7.90 22.61 9.11
CA TRP A 176 8.48 23.42 8.06
C TRP A 176 7.97 24.87 8.11
N ARG A 177 8.26 25.60 9.20
CA ARG A 177 7.85 27.01 9.35
C ARG A 177 8.48 27.88 8.24
N GLY A 178 7.64 28.68 7.57
CA GLY A 178 8.07 29.62 6.53
C GLY A 178 7.98 29.10 5.09
N LEU A 179 7.51 27.86 4.90
CA LEU A 179 7.18 27.32 3.58
C LEU A 179 5.67 27.46 3.32
N ASP A 180 5.30 27.58 2.04
CA ASP A 180 3.90 27.43 1.66
C ASP A 180 3.43 25.98 1.90
N ALA A 181 2.11 25.77 1.94
CA ALA A 181 1.54 24.45 2.25
C ALA A 181 1.98 23.37 1.25
N ALA A 182 2.16 23.73 -0.01
CA ALA A 182 2.55 22.81 -1.08
C ALA A 182 3.99 22.33 -0.91
N ASP A 183 4.88 23.25 -0.57
CA ASP A 183 6.30 23.01 -0.36
C ASP A 183 6.55 22.24 0.94
N ALA A 184 5.76 22.51 1.99
CA ALA A 184 5.81 21.74 3.24
C ALA A 184 5.38 20.28 3.03
N GLU A 185 4.25 20.05 2.37
CA GLU A 185 3.74 18.70 2.05
C GLU A 185 4.72 17.92 1.17
N ARG A 186 5.28 18.58 0.17
CA ARG A 186 6.33 18.00 -0.70
C ARG A 186 7.56 17.55 0.09
N LEU A 187 8.01 18.32 1.08
CA LEU A 187 9.14 17.92 1.93
C LEU A 187 8.80 16.76 2.84
N GLU A 188 7.58 16.72 3.37
CA GLU A 188 7.09 15.61 4.17
C GLU A 188 7.11 14.31 3.37
N ILE A 189 6.55 14.32 2.14
CA ILE A 189 6.61 13.17 1.23
C ILE A 189 8.06 12.79 0.90
N ALA A 190 8.93 13.76 0.61
CA ALA A 190 10.33 13.50 0.33
C ALA A 190 11.05 12.86 1.53
N TYR A 191 10.75 13.31 2.75
CA TYR A 191 11.28 12.74 3.98
C TYR A 191 10.80 11.29 4.19
N ASP A 192 9.52 11.01 3.97
CA ASP A 192 8.97 9.66 4.08
C ASP A 192 9.53 8.72 3.01
N LEU A 193 9.77 9.21 1.79
CA LEU A 193 10.47 8.44 0.75
C LEU A 193 11.90 8.09 1.18
N LEU A 194 12.64 9.01 1.81
CA LEU A 194 13.98 8.72 2.35
C LEU A 194 13.94 7.65 3.43
N LYS A 195 12.98 7.74 4.35
CA LYS A 195 12.76 6.74 5.40
C LYS A 195 12.47 5.35 4.83
N ASN A 196 11.82 5.30 3.67
CA ASN A 196 11.52 4.07 2.93
C ASN A 196 12.60 3.66 1.92
N ASN A 197 13.78 4.30 1.96
CA ASN A 197 14.93 4.02 1.10
C ASN A 197 14.68 4.30 -0.41
N GLU A 198 13.72 5.16 -0.73
CA GLU A 198 13.40 5.64 -2.08
C GLU A 198 14.14 6.95 -2.40
N SER A 199 15.46 6.95 -2.26
CA SER A 199 16.29 8.17 -2.30
C SER A 199 16.20 8.96 -3.61
N ASN A 200 16.07 8.25 -4.75
CA ASN A 200 15.94 8.91 -6.06
C ASN A 200 14.63 9.67 -6.18
N SER A 201 13.53 9.04 -5.76
CA SER A 201 12.19 9.65 -5.79
C SER A 201 12.10 10.80 -4.79
N ALA A 202 12.68 10.65 -3.60
CA ALA A 202 12.81 11.73 -2.62
C ALA A 202 13.54 12.95 -3.19
N ALA A 203 14.69 12.74 -3.84
CA ALA A 203 15.46 13.81 -4.47
C ALA A 203 14.66 14.50 -5.59
N GLN A 204 13.90 13.74 -6.39
CA GLN A 204 13.04 14.31 -7.43
C GLN A 204 11.89 15.14 -6.84
N MET A 205 11.23 14.64 -5.79
CA MET A 205 10.16 15.36 -5.09
C MET A 205 10.68 16.67 -4.48
N ALA A 206 11.88 16.67 -3.89
CA ALA A 206 12.48 17.85 -3.25
C ALA A 206 13.18 18.81 -4.23
N SER A 207 13.56 18.35 -5.43
CA SER A 207 14.34 19.13 -6.41
C SER A 207 13.75 20.53 -6.72
N PRO A 208 12.41 20.70 -6.91
CA PRO A 208 11.82 22.01 -7.15
C PRO A 208 12.05 23.03 -6.02
N LEU A 209 12.26 22.57 -4.79
CA LEU A 209 12.52 23.40 -3.62
C LEU A 209 13.98 23.80 -3.54
N VAL A 210 14.86 22.81 -3.70
CA VAL A 210 16.31 23.03 -3.68
C VAL A 210 16.73 24.02 -4.77
N ASN A 211 16.12 23.93 -5.96
CA ASN A 211 16.42 24.83 -7.07
C ASN A 211 15.90 26.26 -6.87
N ARG A 212 14.86 26.46 -6.06
CA ARG A 212 14.35 27.80 -5.69
C ARG A 212 15.25 28.49 -4.66
N GLY A 213 16.05 27.73 -3.91
CA GLY A 213 16.86 28.24 -2.81
C GLY A 213 16.02 28.52 -1.56
N VAL A 214 16.68 28.90 -0.46
CA VAL A 214 15.99 29.31 0.77
C VAL A 214 15.32 30.65 0.51
N SER A 215 13.99 30.73 0.70
CA SER A 215 13.24 31.98 0.59
C SER A 215 13.88 33.05 1.48
N ALA A 216 14.04 34.27 0.96
CA ALA A 216 14.69 35.37 1.66
C ALA A 216 14.02 35.72 3.01
N ASP A 217 12.75 35.35 3.19
CA ASP A 217 12.00 35.51 4.44
C ASP A 217 12.57 34.70 5.63
N PHE A 218 13.45 33.73 5.39
CA PHE A 218 14.09 32.95 6.46
C PHE A 218 15.34 33.63 7.06
N ILE A 219 15.84 34.73 6.46
CA ILE A 219 17.08 35.41 6.87
C ILE A 219 16.81 36.75 7.60
N ALA A 220 15.55 37.19 7.69
CA ALA A 220 15.15 38.39 8.42
C ALA A 220 14.73 38.09 9.87
#